data_AF-A0A4Q4WZ10-F1
#
_entry.id   AF-A0A4Q4WZ10-F1
#
_cell.length_a   1.000
_cell.length_b   1.000
_cell.length_c   1.000
_cell.angle_alpha   90.00
_cell.angle_beta   90.00
_cell.angle_gamma   90.00
#
_symmetry.space_group_name_H-M   'P 1'
#
loop_
_entity.id
_entity.type
_entity.pdbx_description
1 polymer ?
#
loop_
_entity_poly.entity_id
_entity_poly.type
_entity_poly.pdbx_seq_one_letter_code
_entity_poly.pdbx_strand_id
1 'polypeptide(L)'
;MKFLSGHSKTRLHLERWAGNKRLLLASCFFWYAGARLQESQEGLLRSLLFEIVRQRPEIAPLVRDLRIELGGYEDQVWSWTHADLLYVCRKVVEACTDVAFCFIDGLDEYGEDGMAPIDFVKTIRQLASYPNVRMCVSSRPWPDFVDAFSNYPDLKLEDLTPNDILRYVKDNFDQSVPFQGLKDTDPAYPTLPRRICSQAQGVFLWIYLVVRDLLDGLTHGEPLHSLLDHLNGLLKDLDEFFQHMIDTIKPPFIRQTARTLEMTISTEQPLSMIAYSCVDDAESDPNFSLHVGSDAMPEAEVKLQEDLMRRRLSGRCKGLLEITSDEDTLGPYFQLKVDLIHRTVSEFLHRSTSVQSLIQSHTENSSTTLLLCRAIVAEIKRAPFRKFMGVSLIS
;
A
#
# COMPACT_ATOMS: atom_id res chain seq x y z
N MET A 1 -3.65 8.78 6.11
CA MET A 1 -3.23 10.14 6.53
C MET A 1 -2.63 11.04 5.43
N LYS A 2 -2.04 10.50 4.35
CA LYS A 2 -1.40 11.31 3.28
C LYS A 2 -2.26 12.45 2.71
N PHE A 3 -3.55 12.18 2.48
CA PHE A 3 -4.49 13.22 2.04
C PHE A 3 -4.57 14.38 3.04
N LEU A 4 -4.72 14.08 4.34
CA LEU A 4 -4.88 15.09 5.38
C LEU A 4 -3.64 15.98 5.50
N SER A 5 -2.44 15.40 5.46
CA SER A 5 -1.18 16.15 5.59
C SER A 5 -0.93 17.08 4.41
N GLY A 6 -1.38 16.71 3.20
CA GLY A 6 -1.28 17.53 1.99
C GLY A 6 -2.43 18.52 1.79
N HIS A 7 -3.53 18.42 2.55
CA HIS A 7 -4.74 19.17 2.25
C HIS A 7 -4.66 20.65 2.66
N SER A 8 -5.05 21.55 1.75
CA SER A 8 -4.96 23.00 1.94
C SER A 8 -5.74 23.51 3.15
N LYS A 9 -6.94 22.97 3.43
CA LYS A 9 -7.71 23.34 4.62
C LYS A 9 -7.00 22.93 5.92
N THR A 10 -6.38 21.75 5.95
CA THR A 10 -5.61 21.28 7.11
C THR A 10 -4.50 22.28 7.40
N ARG A 11 -3.72 22.64 6.37
CA ARG A 11 -2.67 23.63 6.47
C ARG A 11 -3.17 24.97 7.00
N LEU A 12 -4.28 25.49 6.46
CA LEU A 12 -4.89 26.74 6.92
C LEU A 12 -5.26 26.70 8.40
N HIS A 13 -5.84 25.60 8.88
CA HIS A 13 -6.19 25.45 10.30
C HIS A 13 -4.96 25.35 11.20
N LEU A 14 -3.90 24.66 10.75
CA LEU A 14 -2.65 24.56 11.48
C LEU A 14 -1.90 25.90 11.52
N GLU A 15 -1.91 26.67 10.44
CA GLU A 15 -1.33 28.02 10.40
C GLU A 15 -2.05 28.97 11.37
N ARG A 16 -3.40 28.87 11.46
CA ARG A 16 -4.17 29.60 12.48
C ARG A 16 -3.80 29.19 13.90
N TRP A 17 -3.60 27.89 14.14
CA TRP A 17 -3.16 27.39 15.45
C TRP A 17 -1.74 27.87 15.80
N ALA A 18 -0.83 27.93 14.83
CA ALA A 18 0.53 28.41 15.03
C ALA A 18 0.59 29.91 15.39
N GLY A 19 -0.41 30.68 14.95
CA GLY A 19 -0.47 32.12 15.20
C GLY A 19 0.72 32.83 14.56
N ASN A 20 1.51 33.55 15.36
CA ASN A 20 2.69 34.28 14.88
C ASN A 20 3.96 33.42 14.85
N LYS A 21 3.90 32.16 15.29
CA LYS A 21 5.05 31.25 15.27
C LYS A 21 5.16 30.58 13.92
N ARG A 22 6.38 30.23 13.51
CA ARG A 22 6.59 29.39 12.32
C ARG A 22 6.04 27.99 12.60
N LEU A 23 5.23 27.49 11.66
CA LEU A 23 4.71 26.13 11.65
C LEU A 23 5.66 25.21 10.90
N LEU A 24 6.02 24.09 11.51
CA LEU A 24 6.78 23.01 10.92
C LEU A 24 5.87 21.78 10.79
N LEU A 25 5.78 21.21 9.59
CA LEU A 25 4.96 20.03 9.33
C LEU A 25 5.83 18.82 9.08
N ALA A 26 5.69 17.78 9.90
CA ALA A 26 6.38 16.52 9.66
C ALA A 26 5.34 15.42 9.38
N SER A 27 5.68 14.48 8.51
CA SER A 27 4.81 13.35 8.20
C SER A 27 5.63 12.07 8.11
N CYS A 28 5.15 11.01 8.74
CA CYS A 28 5.73 9.68 8.68
C CYS A 28 4.60 8.67 8.45
N PHE A 29 4.81 7.76 7.50
CA PHE A 29 3.83 6.74 7.14
C PHE A 29 4.55 5.40 7.30
N PHE A 30 4.16 4.63 8.30
CA PHE A 30 4.73 3.31 8.50
C PHE A 30 4.25 2.36 7.40
N TRP A 31 5.14 1.43 7.04
CA TRP A 31 4.83 0.36 6.10
C TRP A 31 5.59 -0.89 6.50
N TYR A 32 4.89 -1.87 7.08
CA TYR A 32 5.48 -3.14 7.53
C TYR A 32 6.08 -3.95 6.38
N ALA A 33 5.48 -3.91 5.19
CA ALA A 33 6.04 -4.57 4.00
C ALA A 33 7.13 -3.72 3.31
N GLY A 34 7.65 -2.70 4.01
CA GLY A 34 8.65 -1.76 3.52
C GLY A 34 10.06 -2.15 3.91
N ALA A 35 11.00 -1.22 3.68
CA ALA A 35 12.35 -1.38 4.21
C ALA A 35 12.31 -1.35 5.75
N ARG A 36 13.24 -2.04 6.43
CA ARG A 36 13.31 -2.09 7.91
C ARG A 36 13.25 -0.72 8.62
N LEU A 37 13.76 0.33 7.99
CA LEU A 37 13.65 1.69 8.55
C LEU A 37 12.21 2.24 8.53
N GLN A 38 11.36 1.81 7.60
CA GLN A 38 9.97 2.25 7.47
C GLN A 38 9.04 1.61 8.52
N GLU A 39 9.51 0.62 9.28
CA GLU A 39 8.79 -0.05 10.37
C GLU A 39 9.40 0.21 11.77
N SER A 40 10.45 1.04 11.89
CA SER A 40 11.19 1.24 13.15
C SER A 40 11.03 2.63 13.78
N GLN A 41 11.22 2.73 15.10
CA GLN A 41 11.25 4.02 15.79
C GLN A 41 12.42 4.89 15.31
N GLU A 42 13.52 4.26 14.92
CA GLU A 42 14.68 4.93 14.35
C GLU A 42 14.30 5.67 13.06
N GLY A 43 13.57 5.01 12.16
CA GLY A 43 13.13 5.64 10.91
C GLY A 43 12.12 6.76 11.14
N LEU A 44 11.21 6.63 12.11
CA LEU A 44 10.32 7.71 12.53
C LEU A 44 11.13 8.94 12.96
N LEU A 45 12.02 8.78 13.93
CA LEU A 45 12.76 9.91 14.51
C LEU A 45 13.68 10.55 13.46
N ARG A 46 14.33 9.75 12.61
CA ARG A 46 15.10 10.25 11.46
C ARG A 46 14.23 11.04 10.50
N SER A 47 13.03 10.55 10.17
CA SER A 47 12.09 11.23 9.26
C SER A 47 11.60 12.55 9.85
N LEU A 48 11.24 12.57 11.13
CA LEU A 48 10.81 13.79 11.82
C LEU A 48 11.94 14.83 11.86
N LEU A 49 13.17 14.43 12.22
CA LEU A 49 14.33 15.31 12.21
C LEU A 49 14.63 15.86 10.82
N PHE A 50 14.62 15.00 9.81
CA PHE A 50 14.84 15.40 8.43
C PHE A 50 13.81 16.43 7.97
N GLU A 51 12.52 16.19 8.18
CA GLU A 51 11.44 17.11 7.79
C GLU A 51 11.58 18.47 8.50
N ILE A 52 11.91 18.47 9.79
CA ILE A 52 12.14 19.69 10.57
C ILE A 52 13.35 20.46 10.03
N VAL A 53 14.50 19.80 9.86
CA VAL A 53 15.73 20.45 9.38
C VAL A 53 15.56 20.96 7.94
N ARG A 54 14.84 20.25 7.08
CA ARG A 54 14.54 20.69 5.71
C ARG A 54 13.75 22.01 5.68
N GLN A 55 12.82 22.20 6.62
CA GLN A 55 12.01 23.42 6.72
C GLN A 55 12.68 24.54 7.54
N ARG A 56 13.60 24.19 8.44
CA ARG A 56 14.36 25.11 9.28
C ARG A 56 15.86 24.77 9.23
N PRO A 57 16.55 25.06 8.11
CA PRO A 57 17.96 24.70 7.94
C PRO A 57 18.89 25.28 9.02
N GLU A 58 18.47 26.34 9.71
CA GLU A 58 19.20 26.97 10.80
C GLU A 58 19.38 26.05 12.02
N ILE A 59 18.62 24.95 12.11
CA ILE A 59 18.75 23.91 13.14
C ILE A 59 19.89 22.92 12.80
N ALA A 60 20.33 22.83 11.54
CA ALA A 60 21.34 21.86 11.12
C ALA A 60 22.67 21.94 11.92
N PRO A 61 23.20 23.13 12.28
CA PRO A 61 24.38 23.24 13.15
C PRO A 61 24.17 22.58 14.51
N LEU A 62 23.01 22.78 15.15
CA LEU A 62 22.68 22.15 16.43
C LEU A 62 22.67 20.62 16.32
N VAL A 63 22.03 20.08 15.28
CA VAL A 63 21.98 18.61 15.06
C VAL A 63 23.38 18.04 14.82
N ARG A 64 24.22 18.75 14.06
CA ARG A 64 25.63 18.37 13.85
C ARG A 64 26.39 18.38 15.17
N ASP A 65 26.27 19.43 15.98
CA ASP A 65 27.02 19.56 17.22
C ASP A 65 26.57 18.51 18.26
N LEU A 66 25.28 18.18 18.32
CA LEU A 66 24.77 17.07 19.13
C LEU A 66 25.26 15.71 18.63
N ARG A 67 25.35 15.50 17.31
CA ARG A 67 25.95 14.28 16.74
C ARG A 67 27.41 14.13 17.18
N ILE A 68 28.16 15.23 17.23
CA ILE A 68 29.55 15.26 17.68
C ILE A 68 29.65 14.90 19.17
N GLU A 69 28.77 15.47 20.00
CA GLU A 69 28.68 15.17 21.44
C GLU A 69 28.45 13.66 21.70
N LEU A 70 27.68 13.02 20.82
CA LEU A 70 27.38 11.57 20.85
C LEU A 70 28.48 10.71 20.21
N GLY A 71 29.65 11.27 19.92
CA GLY A 71 30.81 10.53 19.41
C GLY A 71 30.82 10.28 17.90
N GLY A 72 30.05 11.04 17.11
CA GLY A 72 29.89 10.81 15.66
C GLY A 72 31.05 11.22 14.73
N TYR A 73 32.31 11.30 15.21
CA TYR A 73 33.51 11.68 14.43
C TYR A 73 34.27 10.49 13.79
N GLU A 74 35.22 10.87 12.91
CA GLU A 74 35.92 10.16 11.81
C GLU A 74 36.47 8.74 12.05
N ASP A 75 36.49 7.96 10.95
CA ASP A 75 37.05 6.62 10.71
C ASP A 75 36.25 5.37 11.18
N GLN A 76 35.08 5.54 11.80
CA GLN A 76 34.18 4.41 12.09
C GLN A 76 32.80 4.55 11.46
N VAL A 77 32.21 3.40 11.12
CA VAL A 77 30.80 3.29 10.74
C VAL A 77 29.96 3.66 11.96
N TRP A 78 29.60 4.94 12.05
CA TRP A 78 28.76 5.45 13.13
C TRP A 78 27.29 5.38 12.75
N SER A 79 26.46 4.84 13.65
CA SER A 79 25.02 4.69 13.48
C SER A 79 24.27 5.31 14.66
N TRP A 80 23.22 6.05 14.36
CA TRP A 80 22.28 6.54 15.35
C TRP A 80 21.59 5.40 16.10
N THR A 81 21.59 5.41 17.43
CA THR A 81 20.68 4.58 18.21
C THR A 81 19.32 5.28 18.39
N HIS A 82 18.30 4.53 18.81
CA HIS A 82 17.01 5.09 19.20
C HIS A 82 17.15 6.19 20.27
N ALA A 83 17.97 5.94 21.30
CA ALA A 83 18.18 6.88 22.41
C ALA A 83 18.84 8.18 21.94
N ASP A 84 19.81 8.09 21.02
CA ASP A 84 20.48 9.23 20.42
C ASP A 84 19.50 10.12 19.65
N LEU A 85 18.69 9.50 18.79
CA LEU A 85 17.72 10.24 17.98
C LEU A 85 16.66 10.91 18.83
N LEU A 86 16.17 10.22 19.86
CA LEU A 86 15.18 10.79 20.77
C LEU A 86 15.78 11.94 21.58
N TYR A 87 17.05 11.81 22.03
CA TYR A 87 17.78 12.92 22.65
C TYR A 87 17.90 14.13 21.73
N VAL A 88 18.32 13.92 20.48
CA VAL A 88 18.44 14.99 19.49
C VAL A 88 17.09 15.64 19.19
N CYS A 89 16.03 14.86 19.00
CA CYS A 89 14.67 15.39 18.80
C CYS A 89 14.25 16.31 19.95
N ARG A 90 14.46 15.89 21.20
CA ARG A 90 14.16 16.71 22.39
C ARG A 90 14.93 18.02 22.37
N LYS A 91 16.25 17.97 22.12
CA LYS A 91 17.09 19.17 22.07
C LYS A 91 16.68 20.13 20.96
N VAL A 92 16.29 19.61 19.81
CA VAL A 92 15.78 20.42 18.69
C VAL A 92 14.46 21.11 19.08
N VAL A 93 13.52 20.38 19.69
CA VAL A 93 12.24 20.94 20.13
C VAL A 93 12.42 21.99 21.23
N GLU A 94 13.35 21.78 22.16
CA GLU A 94 13.70 22.71 23.24
C GLU A 94 14.37 24.00 22.74
N ALA A 95 15.23 23.88 21.73
CA ALA A 95 15.95 25.02 21.18
C ALA A 95 15.09 25.90 20.25
N CYS A 96 13.95 25.39 19.78
CA CYS A 96 13.15 26.06 18.77
C CYS A 96 11.87 26.68 19.35
N THR A 97 11.64 27.97 19.04
CA THR A 97 10.39 28.65 19.39
C THR A 97 9.24 28.32 18.43
N ASP A 98 9.55 27.63 17.33
CA ASP A 98 8.59 27.20 16.31
C ASP A 98 7.62 26.16 16.89
N VAL A 99 6.48 25.97 16.22
CA VAL A 99 5.53 24.91 16.55
C VAL A 99 5.60 23.81 15.50
N ALA A 100 5.56 22.56 15.95
CA ALA A 100 5.61 21.39 15.10
C ALA A 100 4.26 20.65 15.14
N PHE A 101 3.76 20.25 13.97
CA PHE A 101 2.65 19.33 13.86
C PHE A 101 3.09 18.08 13.08
N CYS A 102 2.95 16.91 13.71
CA CYS A 102 3.37 15.64 13.13
C CYS A 102 2.16 14.78 12.74
N PHE A 103 2.13 14.31 11.50
CA PHE A 103 1.22 13.25 11.05
C PHE A 103 1.97 11.92 11.10
N ILE A 104 1.44 10.92 11.81
CA ILE A 104 2.06 9.61 11.95
C ILE A 104 1.02 8.54 11.63
N ASP A 105 1.19 7.82 10.53
CA ASP A 105 0.21 6.85 10.05
C ASP A 105 0.66 5.41 10.30
N GLY A 106 -0.20 4.59 10.88
CA GLY A 106 0.00 3.15 11.02
C GLY A 106 0.85 2.76 12.22
N LEU A 107 0.48 3.17 13.44
CA LEU A 107 1.25 2.78 14.63
C LEU A 107 1.27 1.26 14.88
N ASP A 108 0.24 0.55 14.43
CA ASP A 108 0.15 -0.91 14.46
C ASP A 108 1.06 -1.62 13.46
N GLU A 109 1.69 -0.87 12.56
CA GLU A 109 2.70 -1.42 11.64
C GLU A 109 4.11 -1.43 12.25
N TYR A 110 4.26 -0.95 13.49
CA TYR A 110 5.51 -1.03 14.23
C TYR A 110 5.88 -2.48 14.50
N GLY A 111 7.07 -2.89 14.03
CA GLY A 111 7.50 -4.29 14.02
C GLY A 111 8.96 -4.49 14.42
N GLU A 112 9.50 -3.70 15.35
CA GLU A 112 10.89 -3.84 15.79
C GLU A 112 11.05 -5.04 16.74
N ASP A 113 11.95 -5.97 16.41
CA ASP A 113 12.18 -7.20 17.17
C ASP A 113 12.42 -6.92 18.67
N GLY A 114 11.59 -7.52 19.52
CA GLY A 114 11.71 -7.43 20.97
C GLY A 114 11.12 -6.17 21.61
N MET A 115 10.48 -5.28 20.84
CA MET A 115 9.82 -4.07 21.34
C MET A 115 8.30 -4.21 21.29
N ALA A 116 7.61 -3.75 22.34
CA ALA A 116 6.16 -3.80 22.41
C ALA A 116 5.52 -2.50 21.88
N PRO A 117 4.25 -2.54 21.40
CA PRO A 117 3.51 -1.33 21.00
C PRO A 117 3.54 -0.21 22.06
N ILE A 118 3.59 -0.58 23.34
CA ILE A 118 3.67 0.38 24.45
C ILE A 118 4.96 1.22 24.43
N ASP A 119 6.08 0.69 23.93
CA ASP A 119 7.34 1.44 23.86
C ASP A 119 7.26 2.53 22.80
N PHE A 120 6.56 2.24 21.70
CA PHE A 120 6.23 3.23 20.70
C PHE A 120 5.35 4.35 21.26
N VAL A 121 4.29 3.98 22.00
CA VAL A 121 3.41 4.92 22.70
C VAL A 121 4.20 5.83 23.66
N LYS A 122 5.18 5.29 24.39
CA LYS A 122 6.05 6.10 25.28
C LYS A 122 6.80 7.17 24.48
N THR A 123 7.40 6.82 23.35
CA THR A 123 8.13 7.75 22.48
C THR A 123 7.21 8.87 21.97
N ILE A 124 6.02 8.52 21.47
CA ILE A 124 5.02 9.51 21.02
C ILE A 124 4.60 10.44 22.16
N ARG A 125 4.27 9.90 23.34
CA ARG A 125 3.87 10.70 24.50
C ARG A 125 4.97 11.63 24.99
N GLN A 126 6.23 11.18 24.97
CA GLN A 126 7.36 12.02 25.34
C GLN A 126 7.49 13.23 24.42
N LEU A 127 7.44 13.02 23.10
CA LEU A 127 7.51 14.13 22.14
C LEU A 127 6.27 15.04 22.20
N ALA A 128 5.08 14.46 22.38
CA ALA A 128 3.82 15.20 22.50
C ALA A 128 3.67 15.96 23.84
N SER A 129 4.55 15.71 24.82
CA SER A 129 4.55 16.44 26.10
C SER A 129 5.04 17.88 25.97
N TYR A 130 5.75 18.21 24.89
CA TYR A 130 6.21 19.55 24.61
C TYR A 130 5.06 20.44 24.14
N PRO A 131 4.89 21.66 24.69
CA PRO A 131 3.73 22.51 24.42
C PRO A 131 3.68 23.03 22.97
N ASN A 132 4.83 23.06 22.29
CA ASN A 132 4.97 23.45 20.89
C ASN A 132 4.85 22.27 19.91
N VAL A 133 4.57 21.05 20.39
CA VAL A 133 4.41 19.87 19.54
C VAL A 133 2.97 19.37 19.62
N ARG A 134 2.37 19.10 18.45
CA ARG A 134 1.09 18.40 18.33
C ARG A 134 1.24 17.26 17.35
N MET A 135 0.48 16.19 17.58
CA MET A 135 0.54 15.00 16.74
C MET A 135 -0.87 14.54 16.39
N CYS A 136 -1.03 14.08 15.16
CA CYS A 136 -2.18 13.29 14.73
C CYS A 136 -1.64 11.92 14.34
N VAL A 137 -2.12 10.89 15.04
CA VAL A 137 -1.67 9.52 14.86
C VAL A 137 -2.85 8.63 14.45
N SER A 138 -2.58 7.59 13.67
CA SER A 138 -3.57 6.57 13.30
C SER A 138 -3.03 5.17 13.53
N SER A 139 -3.91 4.27 13.94
CA SER A 139 -3.64 2.84 14.10
C SER A 139 -4.91 2.01 13.91
N ARG A 140 -4.76 0.70 13.73
CA ARG A 140 -5.84 -0.25 14.01
C ARG A 140 -6.28 -0.13 15.48
N PRO A 141 -7.54 -0.48 15.82
CA PRO A 141 -8.09 -0.38 17.17
C PRO A 141 -7.59 -1.52 18.08
N TRP A 142 -6.27 -1.75 18.11
CA TRP A 142 -5.67 -2.72 19.03
C TRP A 142 -5.77 -2.22 20.48
N PRO A 143 -5.99 -3.11 21.46
CA PRO A 143 -6.19 -2.73 22.86
C PRO A 143 -5.09 -1.79 23.38
N ASP A 144 -3.83 -2.08 23.06
CA ASP A 144 -2.69 -1.26 23.49
C ASP A 144 -2.81 0.22 23.08
N PHE A 145 -3.27 0.50 21.86
CA PHE A 145 -3.42 1.87 21.35
C PHE A 145 -4.72 2.51 21.84
N VAL A 146 -5.82 1.75 21.90
CA VAL A 146 -7.11 2.23 22.42
C VAL A 146 -6.95 2.69 23.87
N ASP A 147 -6.35 1.86 24.71
CA ASP A 147 -6.09 2.20 26.11
C ASP A 147 -5.11 3.37 26.21
N ALA A 148 -4.05 3.37 25.40
CA ALA A 148 -3.04 4.42 25.42
C ALA A 148 -3.57 5.81 25.03
N PHE A 149 -4.49 5.88 24.07
CA PHE A 149 -4.97 7.16 23.52
C PHE A 149 -6.39 7.53 23.96
N SER A 150 -7.02 6.74 24.83
CA SER A 150 -8.37 6.93 25.38
C SER A 150 -8.71 8.33 25.92
N ASN A 151 -7.70 9.09 26.40
CA ASN A 151 -7.88 10.43 26.95
C ASN A 151 -7.70 11.56 25.91
N TYR A 152 -7.49 11.23 24.64
CA TYR A 152 -7.29 12.20 23.56
C TYR A 152 -8.48 12.20 22.59
N PRO A 153 -8.69 13.29 21.83
CA PRO A 153 -9.69 13.29 20.77
C PRO A 153 -9.37 12.22 19.72
N ASP A 154 -10.33 11.35 19.43
CA ASP A 154 -10.23 10.32 18.41
C ASP A 154 -11.27 10.51 17.29
N LEU A 155 -10.98 9.92 16.13
CA LEU A 155 -11.88 9.85 14.99
C LEU A 155 -11.86 8.41 14.48
N LYS A 156 -13.02 7.76 14.46
CA LYS A 156 -13.19 6.43 13.89
C LYS A 156 -13.68 6.55 12.45
N LEU A 157 -12.91 6.00 11.51
CA LEU A 157 -13.24 6.13 10.09
C LEU A 157 -14.52 5.35 9.73
N GLU A 158 -14.76 4.22 10.40
CA GLU A 158 -15.98 3.42 10.21
C GLU A 158 -17.26 4.20 10.54
N ASP A 159 -17.21 5.16 11.47
CA ASP A 159 -18.36 5.98 11.87
C ASP A 159 -18.66 7.11 10.87
N LEU A 160 -17.67 7.49 10.04
CA LEU A 160 -17.72 8.67 9.17
C LEU A 160 -17.90 8.35 7.68
N THR A 161 -17.62 7.11 7.28
CA THR A 161 -17.68 6.65 5.89
C THR A 161 -19.01 6.10 5.36
N PRO A 162 -20.10 5.84 6.14
CA PRO A 162 -21.30 5.19 5.61
C PRO A 162 -21.94 5.85 4.38
N ASN A 163 -21.97 7.18 4.32
CA ASN A 163 -22.53 7.92 3.19
C ASN A 163 -21.63 7.83 1.94
N ASP A 164 -20.32 7.88 2.13
CA ASP A 164 -19.35 7.75 1.04
C ASP A 164 -19.36 6.33 0.47
N ILE A 165 -19.50 5.32 1.32
CA ILE A 165 -19.69 3.92 0.94
C ILE A 165 -20.97 3.79 0.11
N LEU A 166 -22.10 4.32 0.59
CA LEU A 166 -23.36 4.25 -0.15
C LEU A 166 -23.28 4.95 -1.51
N ARG A 167 -22.59 6.09 -1.57
CA ARG A 167 -22.35 6.80 -2.83
C ARG A 167 -21.48 5.96 -3.76
N TYR A 168 -20.34 5.44 -3.28
CA TYR A 168 -19.45 4.59 -4.07
C TYR A 168 -20.19 3.39 -4.67
N VAL A 169 -20.96 2.67 -3.85
CA VAL A 169 -21.74 1.51 -4.31
C VAL A 169 -22.72 1.96 -5.41
N LYS A 170 -23.54 2.98 -5.15
CA LYS A 170 -24.50 3.48 -6.15
C LYS A 170 -23.83 3.92 -7.44
N ASP A 171 -22.74 4.68 -7.37
CA ASP A 171 -22.07 5.22 -8.54
C ASP A 171 -21.50 4.11 -9.44
N ASN A 172 -20.87 3.08 -8.85
CA ASN A 172 -20.32 1.94 -9.61
C ASN A 172 -21.43 1.14 -10.28
N PHE A 173 -22.50 0.89 -9.54
CA PHE A 173 -23.60 0.12 -10.07
C PHE A 173 -24.42 0.93 -11.11
N ASP A 174 -24.68 2.22 -10.91
CA ASP A 174 -25.40 3.08 -11.87
C ASP A 174 -24.63 3.25 -13.20
N GLN A 175 -23.31 3.04 -13.21
CA GLN A 175 -22.48 3.01 -14.43
C GLN A 175 -22.58 1.69 -15.22
N SER A 176 -23.10 0.62 -14.61
CA SER A 176 -23.25 -0.68 -15.26
C SER A 176 -24.51 -0.72 -16.12
N VAL A 177 -24.35 -0.96 -17.44
CA VAL A 177 -25.47 -1.03 -18.40
C VAL A 177 -26.50 -2.11 -18.00
N PRO A 178 -26.10 -3.35 -17.64
CA PRO A 178 -27.05 -4.34 -17.09
C PRO A 178 -27.80 -3.85 -15.86
N PHE A 179 -27.15 -3.05 -15.02
CA PHE A 179 -27.73 -2.57 -13.76
C PHE A 179 -28.75 -1.45 -13.94
N GLN A 180 -28.57 -0.58 -14.94
CA GLN A 180 -29.54 0.45 -15.29
C GLN A 180 -30.90 -0.15 -15.66
N GLY A 181 -30.91 -1.28 -16.38
CA GLY A 181 -32.14 -1.99 -16.71
C GLY A 181 -32.88 -2.54 -15.47
N LEU A 182 -32.13 -3.06 -14.49
CA LEU A 182 -32.70 -3.63 -13.25
C LEU A 182 -33.29 -2.56 -12.32
N LYS A 183 -32.70 -1.35 -12.31
CA LYS A 183 -33.14 -0.21 -11.50
C LYS A 183 -34.60 0.16 -11.72
N ASP A 184 -35.05 0.12 -12.97
CA ASP A 184 -36.38 0.53 -13.37
C ASP A 184 -37.39 -0.62 -13.26
N THR A 185 -36.93 -1.88 -13.18
CA THR A 185 -37.80 -3.06 -13.27
C THR A 185 -37.96 -3.82 -11.95
N ASP A 186 -37.02 -3.75 -11.01
CA ASP A 186 -37.05 -4.56 -9.78
C ASP A 186 -37.23 -3.71 -8.51
N PRO A 187 -38.35 -3.84 -7.76
CA PRO A 187 -38.61 -3.07 -6.55
C PRO A 187 -37.65 -3.41 -5.38
N ALA A 188 -36.98 -4.56 -5.40
CA ALA A 188 -35.96 -4.90 -4.40
C ALA A 188 -34.62 -4.18 -4.65
N TYR A 189 -34.47 -3.50 -5.79
CA TYR A 189 -33.25 -2.81 -6.19
C TYR A 189 -32.63 -1.90 -5.12
N PRO A 190 -33.37 -1.01 -4.42
CA PRO A 190 -32.77 -0.12 -3.43
C PRO A 190 -32.19 -0.86 -2.22
N THR A 191 -32.51 -2.15 -2.05
CA THR A 191 -32.03 -2.96 -0.93
C THR A 191 -30.59 -3.42 -1.11
N LEU A 192 -30.11 -3.64 -2.34
CA LEU A 192 -28.76 -4.16 -2.58
C LEU A 192 -27.67 -3.18 -2.10
N PRO A 193 -27.65 -1.89 -2.51
CA PRO A 193 -26.67 -0.95 -1.99
C PRO A 193 -26.73 -0.79 -0.47
N ARG A 194 -27.93 -0.77 0.11
CA ARG A 194 -28.11 -0.65 1.56
C ARG A 194 -27.57 -1.87 2.31
N ARG A 195 -27.78 -3.08 1.78
CA ARG A 195 -27.26 -4.31 2.36
C ARG A 195 -25.74 -4.35 2.32
N ILE A 196 -25.12 -4.02 1.18
CA ILE A 196 -23.66 -3.92 1.05
C ILE A 196 -23.10 -2.96 2.11
N CYS A 197 -23.68 -1.76 2.24
CA CYS A 197 -23.26 -0.79 3.26
C CYS A 197 -23.36 -1.34 4.69
N SER A 198 -24.45 -2.05 5.00
CA SER A 198 -24.67 -2.60 6.34
C SER A 198 -23.75 -3.78 6.69
N GLN A 199 -23.34 -4.56 5.69
CA GLN A 199 -22.46 -5.72 5.89
C GLN A 199 -20.99 -5.34 5.92
N ALA A 200 -20.61 -4.24 5.26
CA ALA A 200 -19.23 -3.80 5.14
C ALA A 200 -18.53 -3.42 6.46
N GLN A 201 -19.29 -3.09 7.51
CA GLN A 201 -18.74 -2.65 8.81
C GLN A 201 -17.66 -1.54 8.69
N GLY A 202 -17.79 -0.66 7.69
CA GLY A 202 -16.83 0.43 7.43
C GLY A 202 -15.57 0.02 6.65
N VAL A 203 -15.41 -1.25 6.27
CA VAL A 203 -14.21 -1.76 5.58
C VAL A 203 -14.31 -1.51 4.07
N PHE A 204 -13.69 -0.43 3.61
CA PHE A 204 -13.76 -0.01 2.20
C PHE A 204 -13.19 -1.05 1.22
N LEU A 205 -12.14 -1.79 1.62
CA LEU A 205 -11.57 -2.86 0.80
C LEU A 205 -12.61 -3.97 0.53
N TRP A 206 -13.36 -4.38 1.56
CA TRP A 206 -14.42 -5.37 1.42
C TRP A 206 -15.47 -4.87 0.42
N ILE A 207 -15.90 -3.60 0.56
CA ILE A 207 -16.88 -2.99 -0.36
C ILE A 207 -16.37 -3.00 -1.80
N TYR A 208 -15.14 -2.57 -2.02
CA TYR A 208 -14.52 -2.55 -3.35
C TYR A 208 -14.56 -3.95 -3.99
N LEU A 209 -14.17 -4.98 -3.25
CA LEU A 209 -14.11 -6.35 -3.75
C LEU A 209 -15.51 -6.92 -4.01
N VAL A 210 -16.45 -6.73 -3.07
CA VAL A 210 -17.84 -7.19 -3.20
C VAL A 210 -18.58 -6.49 -4.34
N VAL A 211 -18.42 -5.17 -4.50
CA VAL A 211 -19.03 -4.44 -5.61
C VAL A 211 -18.52 -4.98 -6.95
N ARG A 212 -17.20 -5.24 -7.07
CA ARG A 212 -16.63 -5.80 -8.30
C ARG A 212 -17.16 -7.20 -8.60
N ASP A 213 -17.22 -8.05 -7.58
CA ASP A 213 -17.71 -9.43 -7.69
C ASP A 213 -19.19 -9.48 -8.10
N LEU A 214 -20.04 -8.65 -7.50
CA LEU A 214 -21.46 -8.53 -7.87
C LEU A 214 -21.66 -7.92 -9.28
N LEU A 215 -20.81 -6.97 -9.68
CA LEU A 215 -20.82 -6.43 -11.05
C LEU A 215 -20.42 -7.48 -12.09
N ASP A 216 -19.52 -8.41 -11.75
CA ASP A 216 -19.19 -9.55 -12.61
C ASP A 216 -20.41 -10.47 -12.78
N GLY A 217 -21.12 -10.82 -11.71
CA GLY A 217 -22.36 -11.59 -11.78
C GLY A 217 -23.43 -10.92 -12.67
N LEU A 218 -23.61 -9.61 -12.54
CA LEU A 218 -24.51 -8.83 -13.41
C LEU A 218 -24.11 -8.88 -14.88
N THR A 219 -22.81 -8.81 -15.16
CA THR A 219 -22.28 -8.89 -16.53
C THR A 219 -22.59 -10.25 -17.16
N HIS A 220 -22.66 -11.30 -16.34
CA HIS A 220 -23.06 -12.65 -16.75
C HIS A 220 -24.58 -12.89 -16.73
N GLY A 221 -25.38 -11.85 -16.46
CA GLY A 221 -26.84 -11.90 -16.51
C GLY A 221 -27.50 -12.55 -15.29
N GLU A 222 -26.82 -12.59 -14.14
CA GLU A 222 -27.41 -13.10 -12.91
C GLU A 222 -28.58 -12.22 -12.44
N PRO A 223 -29.71 -12.83 -12.02
CA PRO A 223 -30.86 -12.07 -11.53
C PRO A 223 -30.58 -11.50 -10.14
N LEU A 224 -31.28 -10.40 -9.78
CA LEU A 224 -31.03 -9.68 -8.52
C LEU A 224 -31.15 -10.55 -7.26
N HIS A 225 -32.06 -11.53 -7.23
CA HIS A 225 -32.20 -12.43 -6.09
C HIS A 225 -30.95 -13.31 -5.89
N SER A 226 -30.34 -13.83 -6.97
CA SER A 226 -29.11 -14.61 -6.90
C SER A 226 -27.94 -13.77 -6.38
N LEU A 227 -27.85 -12.51 -6.80
CA LEU A 227 -26.84 -11.57 -6.30
C LEU A 227 -27.03 -11.25 -4.80
N LEU A 228 -28.28 -11.11 -4.36
CA LEU A 228 -28.60 -10.93 -2.94
C LEU A 228 -28.28 -12.16 -2.11
N ASP A 229 -28.54 -13.36 -2.63
CA ASP A 229 -28.19 -14.62 -1.98
C ASP A 229 -26.68 -14.81 -1.90
N HIS A 230 -25.97 -14.50 -2.99
CA HIS A 230 -24.51 -14.48 -3.04
C HIS A 230 -23.95 -13.52 -1.99
N LEU A 231 -24.43 -12.28 -1.94
CA LEU A 231 -24.06 -11.29 -0.92
C LEU A 231 -24.31 -11.80 0.51
N ASN A 232 -25.38 -12.56 0.77
CA ASN A 232 -25.63 -13.12 2.10
C ASN A 232 -24.67 -14.28 2.43
N GLY A 233 -24.14 -14.97 1.42
CA GLY A 233 -23.11 -16.00 1.57
C GLY A 233 -21.70 -15.43 1.72
N LEU A 234 -21.48 -14.15 1.38
CA LEU A 234 -20.19 -13.50 1.54
C LEU A 234 -19.85 -13.31 3.02
N LEU A 235 -18.64 -13.71 3.37
CA LEU A 235 -18.10 -13.62 4.72
C LEU A 235 -17.72 -12.16 5.01
N LYS A 236 -18.07 -11.68 6.20
CA LYS A 236 -17.79 -10.30 6.64
C LYS A 236 -16.34 -10.10 7.04
N ASP A 237 -15.72 -11.17 7.53
CA ASP A 237 -14.30 -11.19 7.87
C ASP A 237 -13.46 -11.20 6.58
N LEU A 238 -12.43 -10.35 6.54
CA LEU A 238 -11.59 -10.20 5.36
C LEU A 238 -10.77 -11.45 5.06
N ASP A 239 -10.24 -12.16 6.06
CA ASP A 239 -9.43 -13.36 5.83
C ASP A 239 -10.31 -14.46 5.23
N GLU A 240 -11.48 -14.67 5.81
CA GLU A 240 -12.48 -15.61 5.33
C GLU A 240 -12.90 -15.28 3.89
N PHE A 241 -13.10 -14.00 3.59
CA PHE A 241 -13.45 -13.53 2.25
C PHE A 241 -12.30 -13.70 1.25
N PHE A 242 -11.05 -13.42 1.65
CA PHE A 242 -9.87 -13.68 0.81
C PHE A 242 -9.71 -15.18 0.53
N GLN A 243 -9.91 -16.03 1.52
CA GLN A 243 -9.90 -17.47 1.35
C GLN A 243 -10.97 -17.92 0.36
N HIS A 244 -12.21 -17.42 0.50
CA HIS A 244 -13.29 -17.69 -0.45
C HIS A 244 -12.93 -17.29 -1.89
N MET A 245 -12.29 -16.13 -2.09
CA MET A 245 -11.85 -15.71 -3.42
C MET A 245 -10.82 -16.67 -4.01
N ILE A 246 -9.88 -17.19 -3.20
CA ILE A 246 -8.88 -18.16 -3.64
C ILE A 246 -9.55 -19.52 -3.95
N ASP A 247 -10.44 -19.99 -3.08
CA ASP A 247 -11.12 -21.29 -3.23
C ASP A 247 -12.03 -21.34 -4.47
N THR A 248 -12.51 -20.18 -4.92
CA THR A 248 -13.38 -20.05 -6.10
C THR A 248 -12.60 -19.78 -7.39
N ILE A 249 -11.27 -19.81 -7.37
CA ILE A 249 -10.44 -19.75 -8.59
C ILE A 249 -10.70 -21.00 -9.43
N LYS A 250 -10.95 -20.80 -10.73
CA LYS A 250 -11.23 -21.92 -11.64
C LYS A 250 -10.00 -22.84 -11.76
N PRO A 251 -10.17 -24.18 -11.76
CA PRO A 251 -9.05 -25.14 -11.77
C PRO A 251 -7.93 -24.86 -12.81
N PRO A 252 -8.24 -24.43 -14.05
CA PRO A 252 -7.20 -24.15 -15.05
C PRO A 252 -6.24 -23.00 -14.69
N PHE A 253 -6.61 -22.15 -13.73
CA PHE A 253 -5.85 -20.96 -13.36
C PHE A 253 -5.14 -21.07 -12.01
N ILE A 254 -5.34 -22.15 -11.25
CA ILE A 254 -4.81 -22.29 -9.89
C ILE A 254 -3.26 -22.22 -9.91
N ARG A 255 -2.62 -22.91 -10.86
CA ARG A 255 -1.16 -22.93 -10.96
C ARG A 255 -0.58 -21.55 -11.25
N GLN A 256 -1.15 -20.83 -12.22
CA GLN A 256 -0.70 -19.49 -12.58
C GLN A 256 -0.95 -18.51 -11.42
N THR A 257 -2.06 -18.67 -10.71
CA THR A 257 -2.37 -17.84 -9.53
C THR A 257 -1.37 -18.07 -8.42
N ALA A 258 -1.12 -19.33 -8.06
CA ALA A 258 -0.14 -19.70 -7.04
C ALA A 258 1.24 -19.06 -7.31
N ARG A 259 1.73 -19.13 -8.55
CA ARG A 259 3.00 -18.49 -8.96
C ARG A 259 2.95 -16.98 -8.91
N THR A 260 1.86 -16.37 -9.36
CA THR A 260 1.68 -14.91 -9.33
C THR A 260 1.73 -14.40 -7.88
N LEU A 261 1.01 -15.09 -6.98
CA LEU A 261 1.02 -14.78 -5.56
C LEU A 261 2.40 -15.01 -4.93
N GLU A 262 3.04 -16.14 -5.21
CA GLU A 262 4.37 -16.47 -4.68
C GLU A 262 5.43 -15.44 -5.10
N MET A 263 5.46 -15.04 -6.38
CA MET A 263 6.36 -13.98 -6.85
C MET A 263 6.10 -12.67 -6.12
N THR A 264 4.83 -12.31 -5.91
CA THR A 264 4.48 -11.04 -5.27
C THR A 264 4.92 -11.01 -3.81
N ILE A 265 4.71 -12.10 -3.07
CA ILE A 265 5.07 -12.17 -1.64
C ILE A 265 6.56 -12.44 -1.40
N SER A 266 7.28 -12.95 -2.40
CA SER A 266 8.72 -13.25 -2.30
C SER A 266 9.62 -12.03 -2.56
N THR A 267 9.06 -10.87 -2.88
CA THR A 267 9.82 -9.66 -3.20
C THR A 267 9.50 -8.52 -2.24
N GLU A 268 10.54 -7.82 -1.78
CA GLU A 268 10.40 -6.65 -0.91
C GLU A 268 9.75 -5.44 -1.59
N GLN A 269 9.76 -5.39 -2.93
CA GLN A 269 9.22 -4.28 -3.71
C GLN A 269 8.38 -4.81 -4.87
N PRO A 270 7.30 -4.11 -5.25
CA PRO A 270 6.47 -4.49 -6.40
C PRO A 270 7.31 -4.61 -7.67
N LEU A 271 7.13 -5.73 -8.38
CA LEU A 271 7.83 -6.00 -9.63
C LEU A 271 7.12 -5.34 -10.82
N SER A 272 7.88 -5.13 -11.89
CA SER A 272 7.39 -4.61 -13.16
C SER A 272 6.23 -5.44 -13.73
N MET A 273 5.21 -4.76 -14.26
CA MET A 273 4.11 -5.38 -15.00
C MET A 273 4.63 -6.19 -16.19
N ILE A 274 5.69 -5.71 -16.84
CA ILE A 274 6.29 -6.41 -17.98
C ILE A 274 6.94 -7.73 -17.53
N ALA A 275 7.58 -7.77 -16.35
CA ALA A 275 8.09 -9.03 -15.80
C ALA A 275 6.95 -10.05 -15.66
N TYR A 276 5.82 -9.67 -15.05
CA TYR A 276 4.65 -10.54 -14.94
C TYR A 276 4.09 -10.97 -16.30
N SER A 277 4.11 -10.10 -17.29
CA SER A 277 3.59 -10.41 -18.63
C SER A 277 4.35 -11.57 -19.30
N CYS A 278 5.65 -11.70 -19.00
CA CYS A 278 6.58 -12.70 -19.53
C CYS A 278 6.55 -14.05 -18.80
N VAL A 279 5.88 -14.16 -17.65
CA VAL A 279 5.95 -15.35 -16.79
C VAL A 279 5.35 -16.59 -17.46
N ASP A 280 4.19 -16.45 -18.09
CA ASP A 280 3.52 -17.56 -18.77
C ASP A 280 4.35 -18.09 -19.96
N ASP A 281 5.03 -17.19 -20.67
CA ASP A 281 5.90 -17.53 -21.81
C ASP A 281 7.19 -18.21 -21.33
N ALA A 282 7.80 -17.68 -20.27
CA ALA A 282 9.00 -18.26 -19.65
C ALA A 282 8.74 -19.62 -18.95
N GLU A 283 7.50 -19.87 -18.54
CA GLU A 283 7.05 -21.18 -18.07
C GLU A 283 6.89 -22.16 -19.23
N SER A 284 6.29 -21.71 -20.33
CA SER A 284 5.99 -22.54 -21.49
C SER A 284 7.25 -22.93 -22.28
N ASP A 285 8.22 -22.01 -22.34
CA ASP A 285 9.53 -22.24 -22.96
C ASP A 285 10.67 -21.77 -22.01
N PRO A 286 11.44 -22.70 -21.43
CA PRO A 286 12.61 -22.37 -20.61
C PRO A 286 13.67 -21.48 -21.28
N ASN A 287 13.71 -21.49 -22.61
CA ASN A 287 14.63 -20.68 -23.42
C ASN A 287 13.97 -19.42 -24.00
N PHE A 288 12.71 -19.12 -23.63
CA PHE A 288 11.97 -17.95 -24.11
C PHE A 288 12.80 -16.67 -24.02
N SER A 289 13.44 -16.44 -22.86
CA SER A 289 14.27 -15.26 -22.61
C SER A 289 15.54 -15.21 -23.49
N LEU A 290 16.00 -16.35 -24.01
CA LEU A 290 17.11 -16.42 -24.97
C LEU A 290 16.62 -16.09 -26.39
N HIS A 291 15.40 -16.49 -26.73
CA HIS A 291 14.81 -16.34 -28.06
C HIS A 291 14.12 -14.99 -28.29
N VAL A 292 13.65 -14.32 -27.23
CA VAL A 292 13.00 -13.01 -27.34
C VAL A 292 13.95 -12.00 -27.99
N GLY A 293 13.42 -11.18 -28.90
CA GLY A 293 14.20 -10.15 -29.58
C GLY A 293 14.77 -9.10 -28.61
N SER A 294 15.85 -8.44 -29.01
CA SER A 294 16.50 -7.38 -28.23
C SER A 294 16.05 -5.97 -28.65
N ASP A 295 15.02 -5.87 -29.50
CA ASP A 295 14.43 -4.60 -29.89
C ASP A 295 13.55 -4.07 -28.76
N ALA A 296 13.58 -2.76 -28.56
CA ALA A 296 12.75 -2.10 -27.55
C ALA A 296 11.27 -2.36 -27.81
N MET A 297 10.51 -2.70 -26.76
CA MET A 297 9.07 -2.85 -26.85
C MET A 297 8.42 -1.50 -27.22
N PRO A 298 7.63 -1.43 -28.31
CA PRO A 298 6.90 -0.23 -28.67
C PRO A 298 5.84 0.13 -27.61
N GLU A 299 5.55 1.42 -27.43
CA GLU A 299 4.55 1.88 -26.45
C GLU A 299 3.15 1.27 -26.68
N ALA A 300 2.77 1.07 -27.94
CA ALA A 300 1.52 0.39 -28.28
C ALA A 300 1.48 -1.06 -27.79
N GLU A 301 2.62 -1.76 -27.79
CA GLU A 301 2.74 -3.12 -27.27
C GLU A 301 2.73 -3.11 -25.73
N VAL A 302 3.38 -2.13 -25.09
CA VAL A 302 3.28 -1.93 -23.63
C VAL A 302 1.82 -1.74 -23.20
N LYS A 303 1.06 -0.93 -23.94
CA LYS A 303 -0.35 -0.70 -23.64
C LYS A 303 -1.20 -1.97 -23.82
N LEU A 304 -0.92 -2.75 -24.86
CA LEU A 304 -1.56 -4.05 -25.05
C LEU A 304 -1.25 -5.01 -23.89
N GLN A 305 0.01 -5.06 -23.44
CA GLN A 305 0.39 -5.88 -22.29
C GLN A 305 -0.31 -5.43 -21.01
N GLU A 306 -0.45 -4.12 -20.78
CA GLU A 306 -1.23 -3.59 -19.66
C GLU A 306 -2.67 -4.12 -19.70
N ASP A 307 -3.38 -3.99 -20.83
CA ASP A 307 -4.77 -4.42 -20.96
C ASP A 307 -4.92 -5.94 -20.76
N LEU A 308 -4.00 -6.74 -21.31
CA LEU A 308 -3.97 -8.19 -21.12
C LEU A 308 -3.69 -8.56 -19.66
N MET A 309 -2.76 -7.86 -19.01
CA MET A 309 -2.36 -8.14 -17.65
C MET A 309 -3.48 -7.78 -16.66
N ARG A 310 -4.21 -6.68 -16.88
CA ARG A 310 -5.41 -6.36 -16.08
C ARG A 310 -6.44 -7.50 -16.13
N ARG A 311 -6.70 -8.05 -17.32
CA ARG A 311 -7.63 -9.18 -17.51
C ARG A 311 -7.11 -10.46 -16.85
N ARG A 312 -5.82 -10.77 -17.01
CA ARG A 312 -5.19 -11.94 -16.38
C ARG A 312 -5.24 -11.86 -14.86
N LEU A 313 -4.90 -10.72 -14.25
CA LEU A 313 -4.98 -10.52 -12.79
C LEU A 313 -6.42 -10.63 -12.29
N SER A 314 -7.37 -10.02 -13.00
CA SER A 314 -8.80 -10.12 -12.67
C SER A 314 -9.29 -11.57 -12.72
N GLY A 315 -8.99 -12.32 -13.79
CA GLY A 315 -9.47 -13.69 -13.95
C GLY A 315 -8.75 -14.74 -13.10
N ARG A 316 -7.46 -14.53 -12.79
CA ARG A 316 -6.64 -15.49 -12.02
C ARG A 316 -6.66 -15.19 -10.53
N CYS A 317 -6.48 -13.92 -10.17
CA CYS A 317 -6.24 -13.52 -8.79
C CYS A 317 -7.46 -12.86 -8.15
N LYS A 318 -8.61 -12.83 -8.86
CA LYS A 318 -9.87 -12.19 -8.42
C LYS A 318 -9.68 -10.80 -7.84
N GLY A 319 -8.69 -10.10 -8.39
CA GLY A 319 -8.17 -8.79 -8.00
C GLY A 319 -7.81 -8.62 -6.51
N LEU A 320 -7.16 -9.63 -5.96
CA LEU A 320 -6.21 -9.51 -4.85
C LEU A 320 -4.94 -8.74 -5.25
N LEU A 321 -4.66 -8.69 -6.55
CA LEU A 321 -3.54 -8.00 -7.19
C LEU A 321 -4.06 -6.94 -8.15
N GLU A 322 -3.32 -5.84 -8.28
CA GLU A 322 -3.62 -4.74 -9.18
C GLU A 322 -2.35 -4.23 -9.89
N ILE A 323 -2.56 -3.38 -10.91
CA ILE A 323 -1.48 -2.68 -11.59
C ILE A 323 -1.42 -1.26 -11.05
N THR A 324 -0.31 -0.92 -10.41
CA THR A 324 0.00 0.41 -9.88
C THR A 324 0.96 1.15 -10.81
N SER A 325 0.98 2.48 -10.71
CA SER A 325 1.88 3.35 -11.47
C SER A 325 2.86 4.01 -10.53
N ASP A 326 4.16 3.93 -10.87
CA ASP A 326 5.23 4.68 -10.24
C ASP A 326 5.46 5.97 -11.02
N GLU A 327 4.92 7.09 -10.51
CA GLU A 327 5.00 8.40 -11.17
C GLU A 327 6.42 8.95 -11.30
N ASP A 328 7.37 8.46 -10.48
CA ASP A 328 8.76 8.91 -10.50
C ASP A 328 9.59 8.21 -11.60
N THR A 329 9.00 7.22 -12.29
CA THR A 329 9.70 6.41 -13.27
C THR A 329 9.54 6.93 -14.70
N LEU A 330 10.65 7.02 -15.45
CA LEU A 330 10.68 7.54 -16.81
C LEU A 330 10.14 6.53 -17.84
N GLY A 331 8.94 6.82 -18.35
CA GLY A 331 8.35 6.20 -19.53
C GLY A 331 7.44 4.99 -19.24
N PRO A 332 6.49 4.69 -20.14
CA PRO A 332 5.40 3.75 -19.89
C PRO A 332 5.87 2.31 -19.65
N TYR A 333 7.08 1.96 -20.10
CA TYR A 333 7.63 0.61 -19.98
C TYR A 333 7.97 0.22 -18.53
N PHE A 334 8.55 1.13 -17.76
CA PHE A 334 8.98 0.87 -16.38
C PHE A 334 7.99 1.40 -15.33
N GLN A 335 7.03 2.22 -15.76
CA GLN A 335 6.07 2.92 -14.89
C GLN A 335 5.11 1.96 -14.18
N LEU A 336 4.71 0.87 -14.83
CA LEU A 336 3.66 -0.01 -14.32
C LEU A 336 4.24 -1.18 -13.53
N LYS A 337 3.71 -1.40 -12.33
CA LYS A 337 4.08 -2.50 -11.43
C LYS A 337 2.85 -3.32 -11.06
N VAL A 338 3.05 -4.57 -10.68
CA VAL A 338 1.99 -5.40 -10.10
C VAL A 338 2.21 -5.48 -8.60
N ASP A 339 1.16 -5.15 -7.85
CA ASP A 339 1.19 -5.10 -6.40
C ASP A 339 -0.09 -5.70 -5.81
N LEU A 340 -0.06 -6.03 -4.53
CA LEU A 340 -1.25 -6.41 -3.78
C LEU A 340 -2.15 -5.20 -3.62
N ILE A 341 -3.46 -5.41 -3.79
CA ILE A 341 -4.45 -4.32 -3.71
C ILE A 341 -4.49 -3.66 -2.32
N HIS A 342 -4.07 -4.39 -1.29
CA HIS A 342 -3.99 -3.88 0.07
C HIS A 342 -3.06 -4.70 0.95
N ARG A 343 -2.49 -4.05 1.97
CA ARG A 343 -1.63 -4.70 2.98
C ARG A 343 -2.28 -5.89 3.66
N THR A 344 -3.58 -5.82 3.97
CA THR A 344 -4.32 -6.93 4.61
C THR A 344 -4.30 -8.19 3.76
N VAL A 345 -4.24 -8.06 2.43
CA VAL A 345 -4.04 -9.22 1.55
C VAL A 345 -2.65 -9.83 1.78
N SER A 346 -1.61 -9.00 1.87
CA SER A 346 -0.25 -9.48 2.17
C SER A 346 -0.20 -10.24 3.50
N GLU A 347 -0.75 -9.65 4.57
CA GLU A 347 -0.81 -10.27 5.90
C GLU A 347 -1.54 -11.62 5.86
N PHE A 348 -2.68 -11.67 5.16
CA PHE A 348 -3.45 -12.89 4.97
C PHE A 348 -2.65 -13.96 4.21
N LEU A 349 -2.02 -13.60 3.09
CA LEU A 349 -1.23 -14.54 2.29
C LEU A 349 -0.09 -15.15 3.13
N HIS A 350 0.60 -14.36 3.96
CA HIS A 350 1.69 -14.84 4.81
C HIS A 350 1.21 -15.71 5.99
N ARG A 351 0.07 -15.38 6.60
CA ARG A 351 -0.45 -16.09 7.79
C ARG A 351 -1.25 -17.34 7.43
N SER A 352 -1.92 -17.35 6.28
CA SER A 352 -2.86 -18.41 5.91
C SER A 352 -2.13 -19.70 5.50
N THR A 353 -2.17 -20.71 6.36
CA THR A 353 -1.53 -22.02 6.10
C THR A 353 -2.12 -22.73 4.89
N SER A 354 -3.43 -22.59 4.64
CA SER A 354 -4.10 -23.15 3.47
C SER A 354 -3.56 -22.54 2.18
N VAL A 355 -3.40 -21.22 2.14
CA VAL A 355 -2.87 -20.52 0.95
C VAL A 355 -1.40 -20.81 0.75
N GLN A 356 -0.59 -20.82 1.82
CA GLN A 356 0.80 -21.22 1.75
C GLN A 356 0.94 -22.66 1.21
N SER A 357 0.08 -23.57 1.65
CA SER A 357 0.05 -24.96 1.15
C SER A 357 -0.38 -25.02 -0.32
N LEU A 358 -1.36 -24.22 -0.74
CA LEU A 358 -1.77 -24.10 -2.15
C LEU A 358 -0.60 -23.60 -3.00
N ILE A 359 0.06 -22.51 -2.58
CA ILE A 359 1.23 -21.95 -3.27
C ILE A 359 2.29 -23.03 -3.43
N GLN A 360 2.73 -23.62 -2.31
CA GLN A 360 3.76 -24.64 -2.29
C GLN A 360 3.42 -25.82 -3.22
N SER A 361 2.21 -26.38 -3.13
CA SER A 361 1.80 -27.54 -3.94
C SER A 361 1.83 -27.30 -5.46
N HIS A 362 1.74 -26.03 -5.88
CA HIS A 362 1.72 -25.64 -7.29
C HIS A 362 3.05 -25.02 -7.78
N THR A 363 4.02 -24.82 -6.87
CA THR A 363 5.33 -24.19 -7.16
C THR A 363 6.52 -25.11 -6.89
N GLU A 364 6.36 -26.19 -6.09
CA GLU A 364 7.42 -27.15 -5.74
C GLU A 364 8.24 -27.69 -6.92
N ASN A 365 7.60 -27.96 -8.06
CA ASN A 365 8.25 -28.54 -9.24
C ASN A 365 8.94 -27.51 -10.16
N SER A 366 8.90 -26.23 -9.84
CA SER A 366 9.49 -25.18 -10.68
C SER A 366 9.93 -24.03 -9.80
N SER A 367 11.26 -23.82 -9.68
CA SER A 367 11.78 -22.68 -8.94
C SER A 367 11.17 -21.37 -9.47
N THR A 368 10.24 -20.79 -8.71
CA THR A 368 9.62 -19.51 -9.04
C THR A 368 10.65 -18.40 -9.12
N THR A 369 11.71 -18.48 -8.33
CA THR A 369 12.89 -17.61 -8.47
C THR A 369 13.53 -17.73 -9.85
N LEU A 370 13.75 -18.95 -10.36
CA LEU A 370 14.30 -19.15 -11.71
C LEU A 370 13.35 -18.64 -12.80
N LEU A 371 12.04 -18.87 -12.63
CA LEU A 371 11.02 -18.36 -13.53
C LEU A 371 11.03 -16.84 -13.58
N LEU A 372 11.09 -16.20 -12.40
CA LEU A 372 11.22 -14.76 -12.26
C LEU A 372 12.50 -14.25 -12.93
N CYS A 373 13.65 -14.89 -12.72
CA CYS A 373 14.90 -14.55 -13.40
C CYS A 373 14.75 -14.58 -14.92
N ARG A 374 14.09 -15.61 -15.48
CA ARG A 374 13.84 -15.70 -16.93
C ARG A 374 12.95 -14.56 -17.42
N ALA A 375 11.88 -14.24 -16.68
CA ALA A 375 10.98 -13.16 -17.00
C ALA A 375 11.68 -11.79 -16.97
N ILE A 376 12.48 -11.52 -15.94
CA ILE A 376 13.28 -10.29 -15.82
C ILE A 376 14.31 -10.18 -16.96
N VAL A 377 14.97 -11.28 -17.35
CA VAL A 377 15.89 -11.26 -18.50
C VAL A 377 15.15 -10.89 -19.79
N ALA A 378 13.94 -11.41 -20.00
CA ALA A 378 13.13 -11.06 -21.16
C ALA A 378 12.71 -9.58 -21.14
N GLU A 379 12.31 -9.06 -19.96
CA GLU A 379 12.03 -7.64 -19.75
C GLU A 379 13.26 -6.77 -20.08
N ILE A 380 14.44 -7.12 -19.57
CA ILE A 380 15.67 -6.33 -19.80
C ILE A 380 16.01 -6.30 -21.29
N LYS A 381 15.88 -7.42 -22.01
CA LYS A 381 16.16 -7.48 -23.45
C LYS A 381 15.24 -6.58 -24.27
N ARG A 382 14.00 -6.41 -23.83
CA ARG A 382 12.96 -5.61 -24.50
C ARG A 382 12.89 -4.16 -24.00
N ALA A 383 13.72 -3.79 -23.03
CA ALA A 383 13.65 -2.47 -22.43
C ALA A 383 14.20 -1.38 -23.37
N PRO A 384 13.64 -0.15 -23.32
CA PRO A 384 14.01 0.95 -24.21
C PRO A 384 15.35 1.63 -23.84
N PHE A 385 16.36 0.90 -23.37
CA PHE A 385 17.65 1.46 -22.94
C PHE A 385 18.36 2.27 -24.04
N ARG A 386 18.22 1.86 -25.31
CA ARG A 386 18.86 2.54 -26.45
C ARG A 386 18.25 3.89 -26.79
N LYS A 387 16.99 4.18 -26.39
CA LYS A 387 16.37 5.50 -26.61
C LYS A 387 16.89 6.58 -25.64
N PHE A 388 17.43 6.20 -24.49
CA PHE A 388 17.95 7.15 -23.48
C PHE A 388 19.39 7.60 -23.76
N MET A 389 20.16 6.89 -24.59
CA MET A 389 21.49 7.31 -25.04
C MET A 389 21.46 8.22 -26.28
N GLY A 390 20.41 9.02 -26.41
CA GLY A 390 20.32 10.12 -27.39
C GLY A 390 21.12 11.36 -26.97
N VAL A 391 22.35 11.18 -26.47
CA VAL A 391 23.35 12.25 -26.51
C VAL A 391 24.17 11.96 -27.76
N SER A 392 23.97 12.78 -28.78
CA SER A 392 24.85 12.85 -29.94
C SER A 392 26.28 13.03 -29.44
N LEU A 393 27.13 12.02 -29.62
CA LEU A 393 28.57 12.25 -29.67
C LEU A 393 28.85 13.05 -30.94
N ILE A 394 28.74 14.38 -30.82
CA ILE A 394 29.37 15.33 -31.74
C ILE A 394 30.82 15.44 -31.29
N SER A 395 31.70 14.70 -31.96
CA SER A 395 32.96 15.15 -32.58
C SER A 395 33.80 13.93 -32.96
#